data_AF-A0A100XFR4-F1
#
_entry.id   AF-A0A100XFR4-F1
#
_cell.length_a   1.000
_cell.length_b   1.000
_cell.length_c   1.000
_cell.angle_alpha   90.00
_cell.angle_beta   90.00
_cell.angle_gamma   90.00
#
_symmetry.space_group_name_H-M   'P 1'
#
loop_
_entity.id
_entity.type
_entity.pdbx_description
1 polymer ?
#
loop_
_entity_poly.entity_id
_entity_poly.type
_entity_poly.pdbx_seq_one_letter_code
_entity_poly.pdbx_strand_id
1 'polypeptide(L)'
;MALHAFNLAITQRLAVDNTRFEESIELRGIPQPCPIAISPTDFPHSAELIARSETLARKWLSTPHPATGQAAMLAPHCHGPNRA
;
A
#
# COMPACT_ATOMS: atom_id res chain seq x y z
N MET A 1 0.01 -19.95 8.37
CA MET A 1 -1.29 -19.86 7.66
C MET A 1 -2.25 -18.85 8.29
N ALA A 2 -2.52 -18.89 9.60
CA ALA A 2 -3.49 -17.98 10.23
C ALA A 2 -3.17 -16.48 10.02
N LEU A 3 -1.91 -16.06 10.20
CA LEU A 3 -1.50 -14.67 9.96
C LEU A 3 -1.69 -14.22 8.50
N HIS A 4 -1.42 -15.10 7.54
CA HIS A 4 -1.60 -14.81 6.13
C HIS A 4 -3.09 -14.65 5.77
N ALA A 5 -3.95 -15.55 6.29
CA ALA A 5 -5.40 -15.45 6.11
C ALA A 5 -5.96 -14.17 6.76
N PHE A 6 -5.46 -13.78 7.92
CA PHE A 6 -5.83 -12.53 8.58
C PHE A 6 -5.42 -11.31 7.75
N ASN A 7 -4.20 -11.30 7.21
CA ASN A 7 -3.75 -10.23 6.33
C ASN A 7 -4.64 -10.12 5.07
N LEU A 8 -4.97 -11.24 4.43
CA LEU A 8 -5.90 -11.25 3.30
C LEU A 8 -7.28 -10.72 3.66
N ALA A 9 -7.83 -11.11 4.82
CA ALA A 9 -9.13 -10.63 5.28
C ALA A 9 -9.12 -9.12 5.54
N ILE A 10 -8.04 -8.58 6.11
CA ILE A 10 -7.84 -7.14 6.28
C ILE A 10 -7.82 -6.44 4.91
N THR A 11 -7.00 -6.91 3.97
CA THR A 11 -6.90 -6.31 2.63
C THR A 11 -8.24 -6.32 1.90
N GLN A 12 -8.99 -7.43 1.96
CA GLN A 12 -10.32 -7.52 1.38
C GLN A 12 -11.30 -6.53 2.00
N ARG A 13 -11.28 -6.41 3.34
CA ARG A 13 -12.16 -5.47 4.04
C ARG A 13 -11.82 -4.02 3.68
N LEU A 14 -10.54 -3.67 3.63
CA LEU A 14 -10.09 -2.35 3.20
C LEU A 14 -10.52 -2.04 1.76
N ALA A 15 -10.51 -3.03 0.85
CA ALA A 15 -10.98 -2.84 -0.51
C ALA A 15 -12.48 -2.53 -0.56
N VAL A 16 -13.29 -3.27 0.21
CA VAL A 16 -14.73 -3.01 0.35
C VAL A 16 -15.00 -1.62 0.94
N ASP A 17 -14.29 -1.25 2.00
CA ASP A 17 -14.47 0.04 2.65
C ASP A 17 -14.03 1.20 1.71
N ASN A 18 -12.94 1.03 0.95
CA ASN A 18 -12.49 2.02 -0.02
C ASN A 18 -13.55 2.28 -1.10
N THR A 19 -14.06 1.23 -1.75
CA THR A 19 -15.14 1.35 -2.74
C THR A 19 -16.41 1.96 -2.15
N ARG A 20 -16.73 1.65 -0.89
CA ARG A 20 -17.92 2.21 -0.24
C ARG A 20 -17.80 3.71 0.02
N PHE A 21 -16.62 4.18 0.44
CA PHE A 21 -16.45 5.54 0.93
C PHE A 21 -15.93 6.52 -0.11
N GLU A 22 -15.32 6.06 -1.22
CA GLU A 22 -14.71 6.92 -2.24
C GLU A 22 -15.69 7.90 -2.93
N GLU A 23 -16.99 7.62 -2.91
CA GLU A 23 -18.02 8.54 -3.45
C GLU A 23 -18.53 9.57 -2.41
N SER A 24 -18.30 9.31 -1.12
CA SER A 24 -18.88 10.09 -0.01
C SER A 24 -17.88 11.04 0.66
N ILE A 25 -16.59 10.73 0.54
CA ILE A 25 -15.50 11.49 1.15
C ILE A 25 -14.32 11.56 0.20
N GLU A 26 -13.46 12.56 0.39
CA GLU A 26 -12.15 12.58 -0.23
C GLU A 26 -11.26 11.52 0.43
N LEU A 27 -11.19 10.34 -0.20
CA LEU A 27 -10.35 9.23 0.25
C LEU A 27 -9.06 9.20 -0.58
N ARG A 28 -7.89 9.26 0.06
CA ARG A 28 -6.57 9.21 -0.59
C ARG A 28 -5.75 8.04 -0.04
N GLY A 29 -5.59 7.00 -0.84
CA GLY A 29 -4.81 5.80 -0.54
C GLY A 29 -3.37 5.93 -1.04
N ILE A 30 -2.44 6.20 -0.14
CA ILE A 30 -1.01 6.24 -0.47
C ILE A 30 -0.49 4.80 -0.61
N PRO A 31 0.18 4.43 -1.72
CA PRO A 31 0.73 3.10 -1.90
C PRO A 31 1.85 2.82 -0.89
N GLN A 32 1.92 1.58 -0.41
CA GLN A 32 3.03 1.14 0.41
C GLN A 32 4.31 1.01 -0.43
N PRO A 33 5.51 1.11 0.17
CA PRO A 33 6.76 0.82 -0.53
C PRO A 33 6.72 -0.55 -1.17
N CYS A 34 7.09 -0.62 -2.46
CA CYS A 34 6.96 -1.85 -3.22
C CYS A 34 8.15 -2.03 -4.18
N PRO A 35 8.87 -3.17 -4.15
CA PRO A 35 8.71 -4.29 -3.21
C PRO A 35 9.16 -3.90 -1.79
N ILE A 36 8.70 -4.63 -0.77
CA ILE A 36 9.23 -4.55 0.60
C ILE A 36 10.35 -5.60 0.71
N ALA A 37 11.59 -5.18 0.51
CA ALA A 37 12.76 -6.08 0.55
C ALA A 37 13.26 -6.36 1.97
N ILE A 38 12.86 -5.54 2.94
CA ILE A 38 13.27 -5.60 4.35
C ILE A 38 12.05 -5.93 5.18
N SER A 39 12.15 -6.95 6.04
CA SER A 39 11.04 -7.28 6.94
C SER A 39 10.73 -6.08 7.85
N PRO A 40 9.45 -5.67 8.00
CA PRO A 40 9.08 -4.62 8.96
C PRO A 40 9.43 -4.96 10.43
N THR A 41 9.70 -6.24 10.73
CA THR A 41 10.17 -6.68 12.05
C THR A 41 11.68 -6.56 12.24
N ASP A 42 12.42 -6.22 11.17
CA ASP A 42 13.86 -5.98 11.20
C ASP A 42 14.13 -4.54 11.64
N PHE A 43 13.96 -4.30 12.94
CA PHE A 43 14.02 -2.97 13.54
C PHE A 43 15.28 -2.14 13.20
N PRO A 44 16.49 -2.72 13.07
CA PRO A 44 17.67 -2.00 12.59
C PRO A 44 17.46 -1.20 11.29
N HIS A 45 16.58 -1.65 10.40
CA HIS A 45 16.30 -1.00 9.12
C HIS A 45 15.05 -0.09 9.12
N SER A 46 14.45 0.16 10.29
CA SER A 46 13.21 0.97 10.38
C SER A 46 13.37 2.36 9.79
N ALA A 47 14.52 3.01 10.00
CA ALA A 47 14.79 4.34 9.47
C ALA A 47 14.78 4.38 7.93
N GLU A 48 15.35 3.35 7.29
CA GLU A 48 15.35 3.19 5.83
C GLU A 48 13.93 3.01 5.28
N LEU A 49 13.14 2.15 5.93
CA LEU A 49 11.75 1.90 5.56
C LEU A 49 10.89 3.17 5.71
N ILE A 50 11.09 3.95 6.78
CA ILE A 50 10.40 5.22 7.01
C ILE A 50 10.78 6.25 5.93
N ALA A 51 12.08 6.46 5.69
CA ALA A 51 12.55 7.43 4.71
C ALA A 51 12.07 7.10 3.28
N ARG A 52 12.06 5.81 2.92
CA ARG A 52 11.53 5.34 1.64
C ARG A 52 10.02 5.56 1.53
N SER A 53 9.28 5.28 2.60
CA SER A 53 7.83 5.54 2.66
C SER A 53 7.51 7.03 2.50
N GLU A 54 8.25 7.89 3.19
CA GLU A 54 8.10 9.35 3.08
C GLU A 54 8.37 9.83 1.65
N THR A 55 9.47 9.38 1.04
CA THR A 55 9.85 9.76 -0.33
C THR A 55 8.76 9.36 -1.33
N LEU A 56 8.23 8.14 -1.22
CA LEU A 56 7.17 7.64 -2.09
C LEU A 56 5.85 8.39 -1.87
N ALA A 57 5.50 8.66 -0.61
CA ALA A 57 4.29 9.41 -0.27
C ALA A 57 4.34 10.83 -0.82
N ARG A 58 5.46 11.56 -0.64
CA ARG A 58 5.65 12.91 -1.18
C ARG A 58 5.52 12.92 -2.70
N LYS A 59 6.15 11.97 -3.38
CA LYS A 59 6.05 11.82 -4.83
C LYS A 59 4.59 11.59 -5.26
N TRP A 60 3.90 10.66 -4.61
CA TRP A 60 2.50 10.35 -4.92
C TRP A 60 1.57 11.56 -4.72
N LEU A 61 1.74 12.29 -3.61
CA LEU A 61 0.96 13.49 -3.31
C LEU A 61 1.22 14.65 -4.28
N SER A 62 2.43 14.72 -4.87
CA SER A 62 2.78 15.73 -5.87
C SER A 62 2.22 15.46 -7.27
N THR A 63 1.71 14.25 -7.52
CA THR A 63 1.17 13.85 -8.84
C THR A 63 -0.35 13.80 -8.81
N PRO A 64 -1.04 14.21 -9.89
CA PRO A 64 -2.48 13.96 -10.03
C PRO A 64 -2.76 12.47 -9.95
N HIS A 65 -3.74 12.09 -9.14
CA HIS A 65 -4.17 10.71 -8.97
C HIS A 65 -5.69 10.63 -9.07
N PRO A 66 -6.24 9.46 -9.42
CA PRO A 66 -7.69 9.25 -9.43
C PRO A 66 -8.31 9.56 -8.06
N ALA A 67 -9.52 10.12 -8.06
CA ALA A 67 -10.29 10.32 -6.84
C ALA A 67 -10.98 9.01 -6.39
N THR A 68 -11.36 8.16 -7.35
CA THR A 68 -12.03 6.88 -7.14
C THR A 68 -11.28 5.73 -7.83
N GLY A 69 -11.70 4.49 -7.58
CA GLY A 69 -11.05 3.28 -8.09
C GLY A 69 -9.78 2.90 -7.33
N GLN A 70 -9.52 3.53 -6.17
CA GLN A 70 -8.28 3.31 -5.42
C GLN A 70 -8.25 1.94 -4.74
N ALA A 71 -9.40 1.28 -4.58
CA ALA A 71 -9.49 -0.12 -4.15
C ALA A 71 -8.66 -1.08 -5.03
N ALA A 72 -8.43 -0.76 -6.30
CA ALA A 72 -7.59 -1.55 -7.20
C ALA A 72 -6.14 -1.69 -6.69
N MET A 73 -5.65 -0.75 -5.88
CA MET A 73 -4.31 -0.79 -5.29
C MET A 73 -4.15 -1.88 -4.23
N LEU A 74 -5.27 -2.37 -3.67
CA LEU A 74 -5.29 -3.44 -2.67
C LEU A 74 -5.38 -4.84 -3.32
N ALA A 75 -5.55 -4.90 -4.65
CA ALA A 75 -5.52 -6.17 -5.35
C ALA A 75 -4.12 -6.80 -5.26
N PRO A 76 -4.02 -8.14 -5.13
CA PRO A 76 -2.75 -8.83 -5.24
C PRO A 76 -2.06 -8.48 -6.56
N HIS A 77 -0.78 -8.13 -6.50
CA HIS A 77 0.04 -7.88 -7.69
C HIS A 77 1.31 -8.72 -7.64
N CYS A 78 1.85 -9.00 -8.82
CA CYS A 78 3.10 -9.75 -8.97
C CYS A 78 4.22 -8.77 -9.29
N HIS A 79 5.36 -8.93 -8.64
CA HIS A 79 6.59 -8.28 -9.07
C HIS A 79 7.29 -9.18 -10.09
N GLY A 80 7.75 -8.57 -11.20
CA GLY A 80 8.70 -9.23 -12.07
C GLY A 80 10.00 -9.56 -11.31
N PRO A 81 10.87 -10.43 -11.87
CA PRO A 81 12.15 -10.73 -11.25
C PRO A 81 12.91 -9.43 -11.00
N ASN A 82 13.36 -9.25 -9.74
CA ASN A 82 14.10 -8.08 -9.30
C ASN A 82 15.33 -7.91 -10.20
N ARG A 83 15.35 -6.89 -11.07
CA ARG A 83 16.56 -6.53 -11.81
C ARG A 83 17.46 -5.77 -10.85
N ALA A 84 18.49 -6.48 -10.38
CA ALA A 84 19.59 -5.93 -9.59
C ALA A 84 20.35 -4.84 -10.37
#